data_AF-A0AAV0VSK7-F1
#
_entry.id   AF-A0AAV0VSK7-F1
#
_cell.length_a   1.000
_cell.length_b   1.000
_cell.length_c   1.000
_cell.angle_alpha   90.00
_cell.angle_beta   90.00
_cell.angle_gamma   90.00
#
_symmetry.space_group_name_H-M   'P 1'
#
loop_
_entity.id
_entity.type
_entity.pdbx_description
1 polymer ?
#
loop_
_entity_poly.entity_id
_entity_poly.type
_entity_poly.pdbx_seq_one_letter_code
_entity_poly.pdbx_strand_id
1 'polypeptide(L)'
;MFVNLVANNDKIPNVTKFYYLVGCLHADPQEVIKGFSISNESFTLAWDALIERYDKPRRLASSIIDKLISAPASNSENLAVLQTFMSVFDENITILESLQIPDLASFLLFSLAARCLPTFSRRLFEAENNEEYPSIQSVIKFVKTRIQVLENAGVQPAGSSSSKSANIKKTGFRRESKTAY
;
A
#
# COMPACT_ATOMS: atom_id res chain seq x y z
N MET A 1 18.50 -18.48 3.31
CA MET A 1 19.44 -19.63 3.41
C MET A 1 20.06 -19.98 2.05
N PHE A 2 19.27 -20.22 0.99
CA PHE A 2 19.78 -20.54 -0.36
C PHE A 2 20.79 -19.52 -0.91
N VAL A 3 20.51 -18.21 -0.76
CA VAL A 3 21.37 -17.14 -1.27
C VAL A 3 22.79 -17.23 -0.72
N ASN A 4 22.91 -17.35 0.61
CA ASN A 4 24.21 -17.38 1.29
C ASN A 4 25.00 -18.68 1.06
N LEU A 5 24.32 -19.82 0.87
CA LEU A 5 24.98 -21.12 0.74
C LEU A 5 25.31 -21.48 -0.72
N VAL A 6 24.44 -21.09 -1.64
CA VAL A 6 24.48 -21.55 -3.04
C VAL A 6 24.59 -20.38 -4.00
N ALA A 7 23.70 -19.39 -3.93
CA ALA A 7 23.67 -18.32 -4.95
C ALA A 7 24.93 -17.45 -4.96
N ASN A 8 25.44 -17.06 -3.78
CA ASN A 8 26.62 -16.20 -3.62
C ASN A 8 27.95 -16.97 -3.61
N ASN A 9 27.92 -18.29 -3.82
CA ASN A 9 29.14 -19.08 -3.84
C ASN A 9 29.69 -19.18 -5.26
N ASP A 10 30.76 -18.44 -5.55
CA ASP A 10 31.40 -18.40 -6.87
C ASP A 10 32.08 -19.73 -7.25
N LYS A 11 32.30 -20.63 -6.29
CA LYS A 11 32.87 -21.96 -6.55
C LYS A 11 31.86 -22.95 -7.12
N ILE A 12 30.57 -22.62 -7.10
CA ILE A 12 29.51 -23.48 -7.61
C ILE A 12 29.12 -22.99 -9.00
N PRO A 13 29.19 -23.83 -10.04
CA PRO A 13 28.71 -23.46 -11.38
C PRO A 13 27.22 -23.11 -11.37
N ASN A 14 26.81 -22.14 -12.21
CA ASN A 14 25.42 -21.70 -12.30
C ASN A 14 24.44 -22.83 -12.63
N VAL A 15 24.82 -23.79 -13.47
CA VAL A 15 24.02 -24.99 -13.77
C VAL A 15 23.75 -25.81 -12.51
N THR A 16 24.74 -25.93 -11.62
CA THR A 16 24.60 -26.64 -10.34
C THR A 16 23.78 -25.82 -9.36
N LYS A 17 23.96 -24.49 -9.31
CA LYS A 17 23.08 -23.59 -8.54
C LYS A 17 21.63 -23.73 -8.98
N PHE A 18 21.39 -23.84 -10.28
CA PHE A 18 20.05 -23.99 -10.84
C PHE A 18 19.44 -25.35 -10.48
N TYR A 19 20.21 -26.44 -10.58
CA TYR A 19 19.74 -27.75 -10.13
C TYR A 19 19.31 -27.72 -8.65
N TYR A 20 20.12 -27.13 -7.77
CA TYR A 20 19.76 -26.96 -6.36
C TYR A 20 18.54 -26.06 -6.17
N LEU A 21 18.45 -24.96 -6.93
CA LEU A 21 17.31 -24.05 -6.88
C LEU A 21 16.01 -24.79 -7.16
N VAL A 22 15.93 -25.54 -8.26
CA VAL A 22 14.75 -26.33 -8.63
C VAL A 22 14.35 -27.29 -7.51
N GLY A 23 15.33 -27.94 -6.87
CA GLY A 23 15.07 -28.85 -5.75
C GLY A 23 14.56 -28.18 -4.48
N CYS A 24 14.78 -26.87 -4.30
CA CYS A 24 14.29 -26.10 -3.15
C CYS A 24 12.93 -25.43 -3.38
N LEU A 25 12.40 -25.43 -4.61
CA LEU A 25 11.14 -24.78 -4.92
C LEU A 25 9.98 -25.79 -4.87
N HIS A 26 8.82 -25.31 -4.40
CA HIS A 26 7.62 -26.11 -4.28
C HIS A 26 6.40 -25.34 -4.78
N ALA A 27 5.53 -25.99 -5.56
CA ALA A 27 4.30 -25.40 -6.10
C ALA A 27 4.56 -24.16 -6.98
N ASP A 28 3.94 -23.02 -6.66
CA ASP A 28 3.86 -21.85 -7.55
C ASP A 28 5.23 -21.28 -8.01
N PRO A 29 6.25 -21.16 -7.15
CA PRO A 29 7.60 -20.76 -7.58
C PRO A 29 8.22 -21.69 -8.63
N GLN A 30 7.93 -22.99 -8.58
CA GLN A 30 8.49 -23.95 -9.54
C GLN A 30 7.88 -23.74 -10.94
N GLU A 31 6.60 -23.36 -11.02
CA GLU A 31 5.94 -23.03 -12.28
C GLU A 31 6.54 -21.79 -12.96
N VAL A 32 7.11 -20.83 -12.20
CA VAL A 32 7.81 -19.66 -12.76
C VAL A 32 8.97 -20.07 -13.66
N ILE A 33 9.70 -21.11 -13.24
CA ILE A 33 10.96 -21.49 -13.88
C ILE A 33 10.87 -22.77 -14.72
N LYS A 34 9.67 -23.34 -14.86
CA LYS A 34 9.41 -24.61 -15.54
C LYS A 34 9.81 -24.61 -17.02
N GLY A 35 9.79 -23.45 -17.67
CA GLY A 35 10.18 -23.28 -19.07
C GLY A 35 11.69 -23.15 -19.29
N PHE A 36 12.49 -23.00 -18.24
CA PHE A 36 13.94 -22.82 -18.36
C PHE A 36 14.64 -24.18 -18.33
N SER A 37 15.46 -24.46 -19.36
CA SER A 37 16.33 -25.62 -19.38
C SER A 37 17.46 -25.46 -18.37
N ILE A 38 17.76 -26.47 -17.55
CA ILE A 38 18.85 -26.40 -16.56
C ILE A 38 20.21 -26.24 -17.28
N SER A 39 20.77 -25.03 -17.25
CA SER A 39 22.04 -24.66 -17.88
C SER A 39 22.73 -23.52 -17.12
N ASN A 40 23.98 -23.20 -17.47
CA ASN A 40 24.68 -22.06 -16.88
C ASN A 40 24.08 -20.72 -17.29
N GLU A 41 23.60 -20.62 -18.54
CA GLU A 41 23.04 -19.38 -19.11
C GLU A 41 21.65 -19.06 -18.55
N SER A 42 20.87 -20.09 -18.22
CA SER A 42 19.47 -19.93 -17.79
C SER A 42 19.29 -19.64 -16.30
N PHE A 43 20.29 -19.93 -15.46
CA PHE A 43 20.17 -19.77 -14.01
C PHE A 43 19.84 -18.33 -13.62
N THR A 44 20.58 -17.37 -14.17
CA THR A 44 20.39 -15.95 -13.87
C THR A 44 19.00 -15.50 -14.29
N LEU A 45 18.55 -15.85 -15.49
CA LEU A 45 17.21 -15.53 -15.98
C LEU A 45 16.10 -16.14 -15.11
N ALA A 46 16.25 -17.41 -14.70
CA ALA A 46 15.29 -18.08 -13.83
C ALA A 46 15.27 -17.47 -12.42
N TRP A 47 16.43 -17.11 -11.88
CA TRP A 47 16.58 -16.45 -10.59
C TRP A 47 15.98 -15.04 -10.59
N ASP A 48 16.25 -14.26 -11.64
CA ASP A 48 15.68 -12.92 -11.82
C ASP A 48 14.16 -12.97 -11.97
N ALA A 49 13.62 -13.97 -12.70
CA ALA A 49 12.17 -14.17 -12.79
C ALA A 49 11.51 -14.48 -11.43
N LEU A 50 12.21 -15.20 -10.55
CA LEU A 50 11.74 -15.47 -9.18
C LEU A 50 11.77 -14.21 -8.32
N ILE A 51 12.88 -13.45 -8.37
CA ILE A 51 13.01 -12.17 -7.68
C ILE A 51 11.91 -11.22 -8.15
N GLU A 52 11.75 -11.05 -9.45
CA GLU A 52 10.73 -10.17 -10.03
C GLU A 52 9.32 -10.51 -9.54
N ARG A 53 9.00 -11.80 -9.39
CA ARG A 53 7.67 -12.23 -8.98
C ARG A 53 7.45 -12.14 -7.47
N TYR A 54 8.43 -12.54 -6.65
CA TYR A 54 8.24 -12.76 -5.22
C TYR A 54 8.94 -11.75 -4.32
N ASP A 55 10.01 -11.11 -4.77
CA ASP A 55 10.72 -10.11 -3.99
C ASP A 55 9.97 -8.77 -4.06
N LYS A 56 8.98 -8.63 -3.17
CA LYS A 56 8.12 -7.44 -3.04
C LYS A 56 8.30 -6.82 -1.65
N PRO A 57 9.46 -6.22 -1.36
CA PRO A 57 9.82 -5.80 -0.02
C PRO A 57 8.89 -4.70 0.51
N ARG A 58 8.42 -3.75 -0.32
CA ARG A 58 7.37 -2.81 0.09
C ARG A 58 6.08 -3.49 0.53
N ARG A 59 5.59 -4.47 -0.24
CA ARG A 59 4.34 -5.18 0.07
C ARG A 59 4.48 -5.94 1.39
N LEU A 60 5.62 -6.59 1.60
CA LEU A 60 5.93 -7.26 2.86
C LEU A 60 5.94 -6.26 4.03
N ALA A 61 6.64 -5.13 3.89
CA ALA A 61 6.68 -4.08 4.89
C ALA A 61 5.28 -3.56 5.24
N SER A 62 4.46 -3.23 4.24
CA SER A 62 3.08 -2.77 4.46
C SER A 62 2.22 -3.81 5.16
N SER A 63 2.34 -5.10 4.78
CA SER A 63 1.58 -6.18 5.45
C SER A 63 1.98 -6.34 6.91
N ILE A 64 3.25 -6.18 7.24
CA ILE A 64 3.73 -6.24 8.62
C ILE A 64 3.19 -5.05 9.42
N ILE A 65 3.29 -3.84 8.86
CA ILE A 65 2.76 -2.63 9.49
C ILE A 65 1.25 -2.76 9.74
N ASP A 66 0.48 -3.25 8.77
CA ASP A 66 -0.96 -3.48 8.93
C ASP A 66 -1.25 -4.50 10.05
N LYS A 67 -0.46 -5.57 10.16
CA LYS A 67 -0.56 -6.57 11.23
C LYS A 67 -0.26 -5.96 12.60
N LEU A 68 0.78 -5.13 12.71
CA LEU A 68 1.15 -4.45 13.96
C LEU A 68 0.11 -3.41 14.39
N ILE A 69 -0.41 -2.61 13.46
CA ILE A 69 -1.47 -1.61 13.73
C ILE A 69 -2.78 -2.30 14.13
N SER A 70 -3.07 -3.47 13.55
CA SER A 70 -4.28 -4.24 13.83
C SER A 70 -4.16 -5.17 15.04
N ALA A 71 -2.99 -5.18 15.72
CA ALA A 71 -2.80 -5.97 16.91
C ALA A 71 -3.78 -5.50 18.01
N PRO A 72 -4.59 -6.39 18.59
CA PRO A 72 -5.61 -5.99 19.56
C PRO A 72 -4.98 -5.56 20.89
N ALA A 73 -5.56 -4.53 21.49
CA ALA A 73 -5.23 -4.16 22.87
C ALA A 73 -5.70 -5.27 23.83
N SER A 74 -4.84 -5.64 24.76
CA SER A 74 -5.15 -6.65 25.78
C SER A 74 -5.72 -5.99 27.03
N ASN A 75 -6.87 -6.47 27.49
CA ASN A 75 -7.54 -5.97 28.71
C ASN A 75 -7.24 -6.83 29.95
N SER A 76 -6.43 -7.88 29.81
CA SER A 76 -6.05 -8.79 30.88
C SER A 76 -4.54 -9.00 30.87
N GLU A 77 -3.93 -8.96 32.04
CA GLU A 77 -2.52 -9.27 32.21
C GLU A 77 -2.36 -10.74 32.64
N ASN A 78 -1.74 -11.55 31.78
CA ASN A 78 -1.31 -12.90 32.10
C ASN A 78 -0.14 -13.33 31.20
N LEU A 79 0.55 -14.40 31.60
CA LEU A 79 1.74 -14.90 30.92
C LEU A 79 1.51 -15.21 29.43
N ALA A 80 0.42 -15.89 29.09
CA ALA A 80 0.13 -16.30 27.72
C ALA A 80 -0.11 -15.09 26.80
N VAL A 81 -0.80 -14.05 27.31
CA VAL A 81 -1.03 -12.80 26.59
C VAL A 81 0.29 -12.07 26.32
N LEU A 82 1.16 -11.95 27.32
CA LEU A 82 2.47 -11.29 27.15
C LEU A 82 3.41 -12.07 26.23
N GLN A 83 3.39 -13.40 26.27
CA GLN A 83 4.15 -14.24 25.33
C GLN A 83 3.66 -14.06 23.89
N THR A 84 2.35 -13.98 23.69
CA THR A 84 1.76 -13.72 22.37
C THR A 84 2.15 -12.34 21.87
N PHE A 85 2.08 -11.31 22.72
CA PHE A 85 2.54 -9.96 22.39
C PHE A 85 4.00 -9.98 21.93
N MET A 86 4.89 -10.59 22.72
CA MET A 86 6.31 -10.70 22.36
C MET A 86 6.50 -11.42 21.03
N SER A 87 5.86 -12.57 20.83
CA SER A 87 5.96 -13.32 19.57
C SER A 87 5.50 -12.50 18.36
N VAL A 88 4.44 -11.70 18.50
CA VAL A 88 3.96 -10.85 17.41
C VAL A 88 4.92 -9.71 17.14
N PHE A 89 5.34 -8.95 18.15
CA PHE A 89 6.14 -7.75 17.91
C PHE A 89 7.60 -8.09 17.57
N ASP A 90 8.23 -9.03 18.26
CA ASP A 90 9.65 -9.38 18.07
C ASP A 90 9.94 -9.91 16.66
N GLU A 91 9.12 -10.87 16.20
CA GLU A 91 9.23 -11.42 14.84
C GLU A 91 9.03 -10.34 13.77
N ASN A 92 7.97 -9.53 13.92
CA ASN A 92 7.59 -8.56 12.90
C ASN A 92 8.54 -7.36 12.84
N ILE A 93 9.08 -6.91 13.98
CA ILE A 93 10.12 -5.88 14.04
C ILE A 93 11.41 -6.40 13.40
N THR A 94 11.84 -7.62 13.72
CA THR A 94 13.03 -8.23 13.12
C THR A 94 12.94 -8.28 11.59
N ILE A 95 11.76 -8.64 11.05
CA ILE A 95 11.55 -8.66 9.60
C ILE A 95 11.61 -7.22 9.04
N LEU A 96 10.98 -6.23 9.68
CA LEU A 96 11.04 -4.83 9.22
C LEU A 96 12.48 -4.29 9.20
N GLU A 97 13.30 -4.61 10.20
CA GLU A 97 14.72 -4.24 10.24
C GLU A 97 15.50 -4.87 9.09
N SER A 98 15.20 -6.13 8.76
CA SER A 98 15.86 -6.85 7.65
C SER A 98 15.59 -6.23 6.27
N LEU A 99 14.50 -5.45 6.12
CA LEU A 99 14.14 -4.78 4.88
C LEU A 99 14.93 -3.48 4.62
N GLN A 100 15.72 -3.03 5.60
CA GLN A 100 16.60 -1.86 5.50
C GLN A 100 15.89 -0.62 4.93
N ILE A 101 14.67 -0.36 5.41
CA ILE A 101 13.86 0.79 4.98
C ILE A 101 14.62 2.09 5.33
N PRO A 102 14.96 2.95 4.34
CA PRO A 102 15.84 4.10 4.58
C PRO A 102 15.30 5.10 5.61
N ASP A 103 13.97 5.32 5.61
CA ASP A 103 13.28 6.18 6.56
C ASP A 103 12.00 5.47 7.03
N LEU A 104 12.16 4.58 8.03
CA LEU A 104 11.06 3.81 8.60
C LEU A 104 9.97 4.71 9.18
N ALA A 105 10.33 5.83 9.81
CA ALA A 105 9.35 6.73 10.43
C ALA A 105 8.44 7.37 9.38
N SER A 106 9.03 7.88 8.29
CA SER A 106 8.27 8.44 7.18
C SER A 106 7.42 7.37 6.46
N PHE A 107 7.95 6.16 6.29
CA PHE A 107 7.20 5.04 5.68
C PHE A 107 6.04 4.54 6.56
N LEU A 108 6.19 4.55 7.88
CA LEU A 108 5.11 4.25 8.84
C LEU A 108 3.98 5.28 8.71
N LEU A 109 4.33 6.58 8.68
CA LEU A 109 3.36 7.65 8.49
C LEU A 109 2.68 7.57 7.12
N PHE A 110 3.44 7.26 6.06
CA PHE A 110 2.91 6.95 4.74
C PHE A 110 1.86 5.83 4.81
N SER A 111 2.22 4.69 5.40
CA SER A 111 1.34 3.51 5.50
C SER A 111 0.05 3.85 6.25
N LEU A 112 0.17 4.61 7.34
CA LEU A 112 -0.96 5.13 8.12
C LEU A 112 -1.89 6.02 7.29
N ALA A 113 -1.33 6.96 6.54
CA ALA A 113 -2.09 7.91 5.73
C ALA A 113 -2.73 7.24 4.51
N ALA A 114 -1.98 6.40 3.80
CA ALA A 114 -2.43 5.68 2.62
C ALA A 114 -3.62 4.76 2.94
N ARG A 115 -3.61 4.12 4.12
CA ARG A 115 -4.74 3.35 4.66
C ARG A 115 -6.05 4.14 4.71
N CYS A 116 -5.97 5.44 5.02
CA CYS A 116 -7.14 6.31 5.19
C CYS A 116 -7.68 6.88 3.87
N LEU A 117 -6.98 6.67 2.74
CA LEU A 117 -7.44 7.16 1.44
C LEU A 117 -8.53 6.27 0.84
N PRO A 118 -9.49 6.84 0.08
CA PRO A 118 -10.41 6.06 -0.74
C PRO A 118 -9.67 5.10 -1.67
N THR A 119 -10.20 3.90 -1.85
CA THR A 119 -9.56 2.84 -2.67
C THR A 119 -9.20 3.33 -4.08
N PHE A 120 -10.04 4.18 -4.69
CA PHE A 120 -9.77 4.76 -5.99
C PHE A 120 -8.53 5.68 -5.97
N SER A 121 -8.44 6.58 -4.98
CA SER A 121 -7.28 7.46 -4.80
C SER A 121 -6.01 6.68 -4.49
N ARG A 122 -6.10 5.59 -3.69
CA ARG A 122 -4.96 4.70 -3.44
C ARG A 122 -4.45 4.05 -4.73
N ARG A 123 -5.35 3.53 -5.57
CA ARG A 123 -4.96 2.93 -6.86
C ARG A 123 -4.28 3.93 -7.78
N LEU A 124 -4.76 5.17 -7.82
CA LEU A 124 -4.12 6.25 -8.58
C LEU A 124 -2.74 6.59 -8.03
N PHE A 125 -2.60 6.69 -6.70
CA PHE A 125 -1.29 6.89 -6.08
C PHE A 125 -0.31 5.80 -6.51
N GLU A 126 -0.71 4.53 -6.41
CA GLU A 126 0.16 3.39 -6.80
C GLU A 126 0.52 3.41 -8.29
N ALA A 127 -0.35 3.92 -9.17
CA ALA A 127 -0.07 4.04 -10.59
C ALA A 127 0.93 5.16 -10.92
N GLU A 128 0.98 6.21 -10.10
CA GLU A 128 1.87 7.37 -10.27
C GLU A 128 3.19 7.24 -9.48
N ASN A 129 3.21 6.34 -8.49
CA ASN A 129 4.31 6.21 -7.54
C ASN A 129 5.49 5.41 -8.13
N ASN A 130 6.68 6.01 -8.11
CA ASN A 130 7.93 5.37 -8.51
C ASN A 130 8.87 5.03 -7.33
N GLU A 131 8.46 5.30 -6.09
CA GLU A 131 9.26 5.05 -4.89
C GLU A 131 8.98 3.63 -4.32
N GLU A 132 10.03 2.85 -4.04
CA GLU A 132 9.88 1.55 -3.36
C GLU A 132 9.43 1.72 -1.90
N TYR A 133 9.84 2.79 -1.22
CA TYR A 133 9.34 3.13 0.11
C TYR A 133 8.86 4.59 0.12
N PRO A 134 7.59 4.84 -0.23
CA PRO A 134 7.11 6.20 -0.36
C PRO A 134 7.11 6.95 0.96
N SER A 135 7.49 8.22 0.91
CA SER A 135 7.46 9.10 2.07
C SER A 135 6.05 9.59 2.40
N ILE A 136 5.84 10.05 3.63
CA ILE A 136 4.60 10.77 3.99
C ILE A 136 4.38 12.01 3.11
N GLN A 137 5.46 12.70 2.71
CA GLN A 137 5.36 13.88 1.84
C GLN A 137 4.84 13.51 0.45
N SER A 138 5.20 12.33 -0.06
CA SER A 138 4.74 11.82 -1.36
C SER A 138 3.21 11.65 -1.38
N VAL A 139 2.63 11.09 -0.31
CA VAL A 139 1.16 10.97 -0.19
C VAL A 139 0.51 12.34 -0.01
N ILE A 140 1.04 13.22 0.82
CA ILE A 140 0.47 14.56 1.01
C ILE A 140 0.47 15.34 -0.30
N LYS A 141 1.57 15.28 -1.06
CA LYS A 141 1.69 15.91 -2.38
C LYS A 141 0.66 15.34 -3.36
N PHE A 142 0.55 14.01 -3.42
CA PHE A 142 -0.45 13.33 -4.27
C PHE A 142 -1.87 13.79 -3.93
N VAL A 143 -2.24 13.82 -2.64
CA VAL A 143 -3.58 14.23 -2.21
C VAL A 143 -3.87 15.68 -2.58
N LYS A 144 -2.89 16.59 -2.42
CA LYS A 144 -3.02 17.99 -2.87
C LYS A 144 -3.29 18.08 -4.37
N THR A 145 -2.53 17.36 -5.19
CA THR A 145 -2.78 17.30 -6.64
C THR A 145 -4.17 16.74 -6.94
N ARG A 146 -4.60 15.69 -6.23
CA ARG A 146 -5.91 15.07 -6.43
C ARG A 146 -7.06 16.02 -6.10
N ILE A 147 -6.94 16.82 -5.05
CA ILE A 147 -7.90 17.87 -4.69
C ILE A 147 -8.02 18.87 -5.85
N GLN A 148 -6.89 19.40 -6.34
CA GLN A 148 -6.89 20.37 -7.44
C GLN A 148 -7.52 19.80 -8.73
N VAL A 149 -7.27 18.51 -9.04
CA VAL A 149 -7.90 17.85 -10.20
C VAL A 149 -9.41 17.80 -10.05
N LEU A 150 -9.94 17.47 -8.86
CA LEU A 150 -11.38 17.40 -8.63
C LEU A 150 -12.05 18.77 -8.68
N GLU A 151 -11.39 19.81 -8.16
CA GLU A 151 -11.83 21.20 -8.25
C GLU A 151 -11.93 21.65 -9.71
N ASN A 152 -10.90 21.40 -10.52
CA ASN A 152 -10.86 21.78 -11.93
C ASN A 152 -11.83 20.98 -12.80
N ALA A 153 -12.06 19.69 -12.48
CA ALA A 153 -12.99 18.83 -13.20
C ALA A 153 -14.47 19.14 -12.87
N GLY A 154 -14.75 20.09 -11.96
CA GLY A 154 -16.10 20.44 -11.56
C GLY A 154 -16.80 19.35 -10.72
N VAL A 155 -16.04 18.41 -10.16
CA VAL A 155 -16.57 17.39 -9.25
C VAL A 155 -16.82 18.06 -7.91
N GLN A 156 -17.98 18.68 -7.76
CA GLN A 156 -18.44 19.20 -6.47
C GLN A 156 -18.52 18.05 -5.46
N PRO A 157 -18.06 18.24 -4.21
CA PRO A 157 -18.33 17.28 -3.16
C PRO A 157 -19.85 17.11 -3.04
N ALA A 158 -20.31 15.86 -2.95
CA ALA A 158 -21.71 15.52 -2.72
C ALA A 158 -22.16 16.11 -1.37
N GLY A 159 -22.59 17.37 -1.37
CA GLY A 159 -22.90 18.10 -0.15
C GLY A 159 -23.24 19.59 -0.33
N SER A 160 -22.86 20.25 -1.43
CA SER A 160 -23.28 21.63 -1.69
C SER A 160 -24.66 21.68 -2.35
N SER A 161 -25.71 21.40 -1.55
CA SER A 161 -27.06 21.83 -1.90
C SER A 161 -27.11 23.36 -1.91
N SER A 162 -26.86 23.95 -3.07
CA SER A 162 -27.20 25.35 -3.32
C SER A 162 -28.71 25.47 -3.27
N SER A 163 -29.22 25.98 -2.16
CA SER A 163 -30.58 26.47 -2.03
C SER A 163 -30.79 27.59 -3.05
N LYS A 164 -31.30 27.21 -4.23
CA LYS A 164 -31.84 28.17 -5.21
C LYS A 164 -32.92 28.99 -4.51
N SER A 165 -32.65 30.27 -4.28
CA SER A 165 -33.65 31.25 -3.88
C SER A 165 -34.80 31.23 -4.89
N ALA A 166 -35.95 30.72 -4.45
CA ALA A 166 -37.19 30.80 -5.21
C ALA A 166 -37.69 32.25 -5.19
N ASN A 167 -37.52 32.91 -6.32
CA ASN A 167 -38.06 34.22 -6.65
C ASN A 167 -39.60 34.13 -6.71
N ILE A 168 -40.31 34.51 -5.64
CA ILE A 168 -41.78 34.62 -5.66
C ILE A 168 -42.18 36.06 -5.96
N LYS A 169 -42.56 36.20 -7.23
CA LYS A 169 -43.35 37.21 -7.93
C LYS A 169 -44.06 38.28 -7.07
N LYS A 170 -43.79 39.53 -7.47
CA LYS A 170 -44.62 40.72 -7.29
C LYS A 170 -46.11 40.44 -7.51
N THR A 171 -46.95 40.86 -6.57
CA THR A 171 -48.35 41.25 -6.83
C THR A 171 -48.56 42.67 -6.31
N GLY A 172 -48.56 43.65 -7.23
CA GLY A 172 -49.40 44.85 -7.09
C GLY A 172 -50.82 44.45 -7.53
N PHE A 173 -51.93 45.04 -7.14
CA PHE A 173 -52.33 46.37 -6.65
C PHE A 173 -53.63 46.10 -5.84
N ARG A 174 -54.02 46.84 -4.80
CA ARG A 174 -54.79 48.09 -4.93
C ARG A 174 -55.11 48.63 -3.53
N ARG A 175 -54.72 49.87 -3.25
CA ARG A 175 -55.28 50.71 -2.18
C ARG A 175 -56.23 51.71 -2.82
N GLU A 176 -57.39 51.93 -2.20
CA GLU A 176 -58.11 53.20 -2.03
C GLU A 176 -59.40 52.87 -1.23
N SER A 177 -59.57 53.31 0.03
CA SER A 177 -59.93 54.65 0.56
C SER A 177 -61.46 54.87 0.69
N LYS A 178 -61.95 54.94 1.96
CA LYS A 178 -63.09 55.70 2.59
C LYS A 178 -64.38 55.96 1.76
N THR A 179 -65.63 55.89 2.27
CA THR A 179 -66.26 56.66 3.38
C THR A 179 -67.76 56.27 3.55
N ALA A 180 -68.35 56.49 4.74
CA ALA A 180 -69.78 56.74 5.11
C ALA A 180 -70.84 55.63 4.81
N TYR A 181 -71.84 55.31 5.63
CA TYR A 181 -72.53 55.93 6.78
C TYR A 181 -72.68 54.94 7.94
#